data_AF-A0A427B0V4-F1
#
_entry.id   AF-A0A427B0V4-F1
#
_cell.length_a   1.000
_cell.length_b   1.000
_cell.length_c   1.000
_cell.angle_alpha   90.00
_cell.angle_beta   90.00
_cell.angle_gamma   90.00
#
_symmetry.space_group_name_H-M   'P 1'
#
loop_
_entity.id
_entity.type
_entity.pdbx_description
1 polymer ?
#
loop_
_entity_poly.entity_id
_entity_poly.type
_entity_poly.pdbx_seq_one_letter_code
_entity_poly.pdbx_strand_id
1 'polypeptide(L)'
;MFAIRGCWWRPIVLRSRTYYASPMAAANPPRSPGSPAAFSTGSPSPNRKRVGTHNGSFHCDEALGCFLIRLTEKFSGAEVVRTRDLQVRCSSFLLETLDAVLDVGGVYDPIRDRYDHHQNGFSEVFGHGFNTKLSSAGLVYKHYGKEIIAKELQLDEGHENVQRLYLAVYKSFIEVQ
;
A
#
# COMPACT_ATOMS: atom_id res chain seq x y z
N MET A 1 -49.06 -3.45 -48.81
CA MET A 1 -47.89 -4.21 -49.27
C MET A 1 -47.14 -3.31 -50.26
N PHE A 2 -46.14 -2.58 -49.77
CA PHE A 2 -45.36 -1.61 -50.55
C PHE A 2 -44.08 -2.27 -51.09
N ALA A 3 -43.66 -1.85 -52.29
CA ALA A 3 -42.38 -2.18 -52.93
C ALA A 3 -41.18 -1.80 -52.04
N ILE A 4 -39.96 -2.31 -52.23
CA ILE A 4 -38.95 -1.73 -53.15
C ILE A 4 -37.77 -2.72 -53.33
N ARG A 5 -37.22 -2.65 -54.54
CA ARG A 5 -36.06 -3.32 -55.14
C ARG A 5 -34.72 -3.01 -54.44
N GLY A 6 -33.71 -3.84 -54.69
CA GLY A 6 -32.33 -3.33 -54.85
C GLY A 6 -31.21 -4.21 -54.31
N CYS A 7 -30.69 -5.09 -55.17
CA CYS A 7 -29.39 -5.73 -55.03
C CYS A 7 -28.33 -4.81 -55.65
N TRP A 8 -27.32 -4.36 -54.90
CA TRP A 8 -26.05 -3.85 -55.46
C TRP A 8 -24.89 -4.13 -54.49
N TRP A 9 -24.08 -5.12 -54.85
CA TRP A 9 -22.73 -5.29 -54.33
C TRP A 9 -21.83 -4.17 -54.86
N ARG A 10 -21.05 -3.52 -53.98
CA ARG A 10 -19.95 -2.63 -54.39
C ARG A 10 -18.60 -3.29 -54.03
N PRO A 11 -17.66 -3.41 -54.99
CA PRO A 11 -16.32 -3.90 -54.72
C PRO A 11 -15.47 -2.79 -54.07
N ILE A 12 -14.67 -3.17 -53.08
CA ILE A 12 -13.68 -2.29 -52.45
C ILE A 12 -12.45 -2.23 -53.36
N VAL A 13 -12.13 -1.04 -53.86
CA VAL A 13 -10.90 -0.74 -54.59
C VAL A 13 -9.81 -0.44 -53.57
N LEU A 14 -8.78 -1.29 -53.47
CA LEU A 14 -7.56 -0.95 -52.74
C LEU A 14 -6.69 -0.01 -53.60
N ARG A 15 -6.50 1.23 -53.13
CA ARG A 15 -5.48 2.14 -53.66
C ARG A 15 -4.13 1.83 -53.01
N SER A 16 -3.17 1.42 -53.83
CA SER A 16 -1.76 1.31 -53.46
C SER A 16 -1.20 2.70 -53.16
N ARG A 17 -0.83 2.97 -51.90
CA ARG A 17 -0.03 4.14 -51.52
C ARG A 17 1.44 3.71 -51.44
N THR A 18 2.23 4.14 -52.40
CA THR A 18 3.69 4.14 -52.31
C THR A 18 4.12 5.18 -51.29
N TYR A 19 4.78 4.74 -50.21
CA TYR A 19 5.44 5.62 -49.26
C TYR A 19 6.93 5.69 -49.59
N TYR A 20 7.45 6.91 -49.80
CA TYR A 20 8.88 7.16 -49.88
C TYR A 20 9.53 6.89 -48.51
N ALA A 21 10.68 6.21 -48.51
CA ALA A 21 11.48 5.95 -47.32
C ALA A 21 12.26 7.22 -46.93
N SER A 22 11.99 7.75 -45.74
CA SER A 22 12.86 8.73 -45.07
C SER A 22 14.01 8.00 -44.35
N PRO A 23 15.21 8.61 -44.26
CA PRO A 23 16.36 7.99 -43.60
C PRO A 23 16.12 7.85 -42.09
N MET A 24 16.59 6.72 -41.55
CA MET A 24 16.42 6.34 -40.15
C MET A 24 17.22 7.26 -39.23
N ALA A 25 16.52 7.96 -38.34
CA ALA A 25 17.13 8.53 -37.15
C ALA A 25 17.44 7.39 -36.18
N ALA A 26 18.68 7.34 -35.68
CA ALA A 26 19.14 6.35 -34.72
C ALA A 26 18.28 6.38 -33.45
N ALA A 27 17.72 5.22 -33.08
CA ALA A 27 16.95 5.04 -31.87
C ALA A 27 17.88 5.11 -30.64
N ASN A 28 17.53 5.93 -29.65
CA ASN A 28 18.12 5.84 -28.32
C ASN A 28 17.66 4.52 -27.66
N PRO A 29 18.54 3.83 -26.92
CA PRO A 29 18.20 2.57 -26.26
C PRO A 29 17.10 2.77 -25.20
N PRO A 30 16.25 1.77 -24.95
CA PRO A 30 15.24 1.85 -23.90
C PRO A 30 15.91 2.00 -22.53
N ARG A 31 15.45 2.97 -21.74
CA ARG A 31 15.78 3.06 -20.31
C ARG A 31 15.34 1.76 -19.63
N SER A 32 16.28 1.12 -18.95
CA SER A 32 16.04 -0.06 -18.13
C SER A 32 14.88 0.17 -17.15
N PRO A 33 13.98 -0.80 -16.94
CA PRO A 33 13.04 -0.74 -15.82
C PRO A 33 13.88 -0.72 -14.53
N GLY A 34 13.71 0.32 -13.73
CA GLY A 34 14.37 0.46 -12.44
C GLY A 34 14.12 -0.79 -11.61
N SER A 35 15.19 -1.37 -11.09
CA SER A 35 15.10 -2.48 -10.14
C SER A 35 14.20 -2.09 -8.97
N PRO A 36 13.35 -3.00 -8.45
CA PRO A 36 12.72 -2.75 -7.15
C PRO A 36 13.83 -2.50 -6.14
N ALA A 37 13.69 -1.46 -5.32
CA ALA A 37 14.69 -1.09 -4.34
C ALA A 37 15.03 -2.32 -3.48
N ALA A 38 16.24 -2.86 -3.69
CA ALA A 38 16.77 -3.92 -2.86
C ALA A 38 16.72 -3.44 -1.40
N PHE A 39 16.25 -4.31 -0.51
CA PHE A 39 16.17 -4.03 0.92
C PHE A 39 17.58 -3.76 1.45
N SER A 40 17.95 -2.49 1.50
CA SER A 40 19.30 -2.06 1.83
C SER A 40 19.50 -2.16 3.33
N THR A 41 20.38 -3.06 3.77
CA THR A 41 20.92 -3.13 5.14
C THR A 41 21.94 -2.02 5.38
N GLY A 42 21.60 -0.79 4.97
CA GLY A 42 22.43 0.39 5.16
C GLY A 42 22.46 0.80 6.64
N SER A 43 23.65 1.17 7.11
CA SER A 43 23.90 1.74 8.44
C SER A 43 22.87 2.81 8.80
N PRO A 44 22.44 2.90 10.08
CA PRO A 44 21.37 3.80 10.50
C PRO A 44 21.77 5.25 10.21
N SER A 45 21.07 5.90 9.29
CA SER A 45 21.17 7.35 9.14
C SER A 45 20.51 8.00 10.35
N PRO A 46 21.13 9.03 10.95
CA PRO A 46 20.69 9.58 12.25
C PRO A 46 19.30 10.24 12.24
N ASN A 47 18.66 10.39 11.06
CA ASN A 47 17.31 10.93 10.91
C ASN A 47 16.29 9.91 10.37
N ARG A 48 16.63 8.61 10.29
CA ARG A 48 15.68 7.61 9.82
C ARG A 48 14.70 7.24 10.92
N LYS A 49 13.41 7.39 10.64
CA LYS A 49 12.35 6.93 11.53
C LYS A 49 12.48 5.45 11.82
N ARG A 50 12.12 5.03 13.03
CA ARG A 50 12.23 3.64 13.50
C ARG A 50 10.85 3.10 13.89
N VAL A 51 10.50 1.96 13.32
CA VAL A 51 9.25 1.24 13.56
C VAL A 51 9.57 -0.04 14.32
N GLY A 52 9.05 -0.17 15.54
CA GLY A 52 9.23 -1.35 16.38
C GLY A 52 8.19 -2.42 16.13
N THR A 53 8.60 -3.68 16.18
CA THR A 53 7.68 -4.82 16.24
C THR A 53 8.27 -6.01 17.01
N HIS A 54 7.44 -7.00 17.36
CA HIS A 54 7.88 -8.16 18.12
C HIS A 54 8.89 -9.01 17.33
N ASN A 55 9.85 -9.63 18.03
CA ASN A 55 10.81 -10.57 17.43
C ASN A 55 10.43 -12.05 17.70
N GLY A 56 9.13 -12.31 17.77
CA GLY A 56 8.57 -13.65 17.88
C GLY A 56 8.49 -14.34 16.51
N SER A 57 7.60 -15.34 16.41
CA SER A 57 7.21 -15.90 15.12
C SER A 57 6.74 -14.80 14.17
N PHE A 58 7.07 -14.91 12.89
CA PHE A 58 6.56 -13.96 11.90
C PHE A 58 5.08 -14.20 11.69
N HIS A 59 4.27 -13.20 12.01
CA HIS A 59 2.86 -13.16 11.64
C HIS A 59 2.69 -12.35 10.35
N CYS A 60 1.67 -12.69 9.56
CA CYS A 60 1.47 -12.08 8.25
C CYS A 60 1.00 -10.63 8.37
N ASP A 61 0.15 -10.34 9.36
CA ASP A 61 -0.33 -9.01 9.68
C ASP A 61 0.79 -8.10 10.18
N GLU A 62 1.72 -8.60 10.99
CA GLU A 62 2.90 -7.85 11.44
C GLU A 62 3.76 -7.38 10.25
N ALA A 63 4.07 -8.31 9.34
CA ALA A 63 4.85 -8.03 8.15
C ALA A 63 4.13 -7.06 7.19
N LEU A 64 2.82 -7.26 7.00
CA LEU A 64 2.00 -6.40 6.17
C LEU A 64 1.87 -4.99 6.77
N GLY A 65 1.67 -4.86 8.07
CA GLY A 65 1.64 -3.58 8.77
C GLY A 65 2.95 -2.82 8.63
N CYS A 66 4.08 -3.50 8.81
CA CYS A 66 5.42 -2.91 8.61
C CYS A 66 5.64 -2.46 7.16
N PHE A 67 5.10 -3.19 6.18
CA PHE A 67 5.16 -2.78 4.78
C PHE A 67 4.30 -1.53 4.54
N LEU A 68 3.03 -1.55 4.96
CA LEU A 68 2.07 -0.46 4.74
C LEU A 68 2.56 0.85 5.36
N ILE A 69 3.00 0.83 6.62
CA ILE A 69 3.43 2.06 7.30
C ILE A 69 4.62 2.71 6.59
N ARG A 70 5.52 1.92 5.96
CA ARG A 70 6.66 2.44 5.19
C ARG A 70 6.29 3.07 3.84
N LEU A 71 5.06 2.89 3.37
CA LEU A 71 4.53 3.56 2.18
C LEU A 71 4.06 4.99 2.48
N THR A 72 3.76 5.30 3.75
CA THR A 72 3.37 6.63 4.20
C THR A 72 4.49 7.66 4.00
N GLU A 73 4.13 8.94 3.97
CA GLU A 73 5.07 10.04 3.98
C GLU A 73 5.87 10.07 5.29
N LYS A 74 5.17 9.94 6.42
CA LYS A 74 5.75 10.07 7.76
C LYS A 74 6.81 9.02 8.07
N PHE A 75 6.63 7.78 7.59
CA PHE A 75 7.53 6.66 7.85
C PHE A 75 8.20 6.13 6.58
N SER A 76 8.24 6.94 5.53
CA SER A 76 8.90 6.58 4.26
C SER A 76 10.33 6.12 4.51
N GLY A 77 10.62 4.88 4.11
CA GLY A 77 11.94 4.29 4.27
C GLY A 77 12.37 4.02 5.72
N ALA A 78 11.45 4.05 6.70
CA ALA A 78 11.75 3.79 8.10
C ALA A 78 12.46 2.44 8.33
N GLU A 79 13.29 2.39 9.36
CA GLU A 79 13.93 1.17 9.84
C GLU A 79 12.95 0.30 10.61
N VAL A 80 12.83 -0.97 10.24
CA VAL A 80 12.06 -1.94 11.03
C VAL A 80 12.98 -2.56 12.07
N VAL A 81 12.64 -2.35 13.34
CA VAL A 81 13.38 -2.84 14.50
C VAL A 81 12.57 -3.99 15.12
N ARG A 82 13.03 -5.22 14.94
CA ARG A 82 12.49 -6.40 15.64
C ARG A 82 13.26 -6.58 16.96
N THR A 83 12.58 -6.70 18.09
CA THR A 83 13.24 -7.04 19.37
C THR A 83 12.42 -7.94 20.29
N ARG A 84 13.12 -8.69 21.15
CA ARG A 84 12.52 -9.59 22.16
C ARG A 84 12.34 -8.91 23.52
N ASP A 85 13.07 -7.84 23.78
CA ASP A 85 13.02 -7.05 25.04
C ASP A 85 11.75 -6.18 25.15
N LEU A 86 10.75 -6.49 24.33
CA LEU A 86 9.47 -5.80 24.24
C LEU A 86 8.42 -6.33 25.21
N GLN A 87 8.82 -7.20 26.13
CA GLN A 87 7.88 -7.95 26.94
C GLN A 87 7.18 -7.04 27.97
N VAL A 88 5.87 -6.94 27.73
CA VAL A 88 4.80 -6.54 28.65
C VAL A 88 4.64 -5.04 28.84
N ARG A 89 3.79 -4.48 27.97
CA ARG A 89 3.29 -3.10 27.95
C ARG A 89 4.32 -2.06 27.49
N CYS A 90 3.84 -0.92 27.00
CA CYS A 90 4.60 0.25 26.52
C CYS A 90 5.57 0.89 27.54
N SER A 91 5.97 0.14 28.58
CA SER A 91 6.84 0.50 29.70
C SER A 91 8.31 0.11 29.50
N SER A 92 8.70 -0.47 28.36
CA SER A 92 10.12 -0.62 28.04
C SER A 92 10.66 0.69 27.45
N PHE A 93 11.78 1.18 27.98
CA PHE A 93 12.47 2.39 27.52
C PHE A 93 12.67 2.40 25.99
N LEU A 94 12.91 1.22 25.39
CA LEU A 94 13.10 1.09 23.96
C LEU A 94 11.84 1.45 23.16
N LEU A 95 10.65 0.97 23.55
CA LEU A 95 9.41 1.26 22.81
C LEU A 95 9.02 2.74 22.84
N GLU A 96 9.39 3.44 23.90
CA GLU A 96 9.16 4.89 24.01
C GLU A 96 10.09 5.68 23.08
N THR A 97 11.29 5.15 22.78
CA THR A 97 12.23 5.77 21.83
C THR A 97 11.89 5.54 20.35
N LEU A 98 10.98 4.60 20.05
CA LEU A 98 10.59 4.28 18.67
C LEU A 98 9.49 5.23 18.19
N ASP A 99 9.55 5.60 16.91
CA ASP A 99 8.60 6.53 16.32
C ASP A 99 7.22 5.88 16.16
N ALA A 100 7.16 4.61 15.72
CA ALA A 100 5.94 3.82 15.69
C ALA A 100 6.17 2.42 16.26
N VAL A 101 5.09 1.76 16.72
CA VAL A 101 5.14 0.40 17.26
C VAL A 101 3.93 -0.38 16.78
N LEU A 102 4.16 -1.56 16.21
CA LEU A 102 3.14 -2.42 15.62
C LEU A 102 3.19 -3.80 16.28
N ASP A 103 2.02 -4.37 16.53
CA ASP A 103 1.83 -5.74 16.99
C ASP A 103 2.48 -6.10 18.33
N VAL A 104 2.81 -5.07 19.12
CA VAL A 104 3.47 -5.23 20.41
C VAL A 104 3.27 -4.01 21.30
N GLY A 105 3.41 -4.20 22.62
CA GLY A 105 3.32 -3.14 23.61
C GLY A 105 1.94 -2.98 24.23
N GLY A 106 0.93 -3.73 23.78
CA GLY A 106 -0.41 -3.80 24.34
C GLY A 106 -1.17 -2.48 24.29
N VAL A 107 -0.89 -1.60 23.33
CA VAL A 107 -1.51 -0.28 23.22
C VAL A 107 -1.93 0.02 21.77
N TYR A 108 -3.19 0.46 21.62
CA TYR A 108 -3.67 1.10 20.41
C TYR A 108 -3.85 2.59 20.70
N ASP A 109 -2.99 3.41 20.08
CA ASP A 109 -3.00 4.86 20.17
C ASP A 109 -2.54 5.44 18.82
N PRO A 110 -3.48 5.86 17.95
CA PRO A 110 -3.15 6.38 16.63
C PRO A 110 -2.45 7.74 16.67
N ILE A 111 -2.58 8.51 17.76
CA ILE A 111 -1.88 9.79 17.92
C ILE A 111 -0.38 9.56 18.14
N ARG A 112 -0.05 8.47 18.85
CA ARG A 112 1.33 8.05 19.13
C ARG A 112 1.83 6.95 18.21
N ASP A 113 1.14 6.63 17.12
CA ASP A 113 1.52 5.56 16.18
C ASP A 113 1.76 4.20 16.85
N ARG A 114 0.88 3.83 17.79
CA ARG A 114 0.89 2.53 18.46
C ARG A 114 -0.28 1.72 17.93
N TYR A 115 0.01 0.61 17.26
CA TYR A 115 -0.96 -0.22 16.56
C TYR A 115 -0.79 -1.67 16.99
N ASP A 116 -1.17 -1.96 18.23
CA ASP A 116 -1.28 -3.31 18.76
C ASP A 116 -2.77 -3.64 18.97
N HIS A 117 -3.14 -4.90 18.80
CA HIS A 117 -4.49 -5.44 18.94
C HIS A 117 -4.61 -6.50 20.06
N HIS A 118 -3.51 -6.85 20.75
CA HIS A 118 -3.46 -7.90 21.77
C HIS A 118 -4.12 -7.53 23.11
N GLN A 119 -4.81 -6.40 23.21
CA GLN A 119 -5.42 -5.95 24.47
C GLN A 119 -6.64 -6.79 24.83
N ASN A 120 -6.78 -7.09 26.13
CA ASN A 120 -8.00 -7.71 26.63
C ASN A 120 -9.20 -6.80 26.34
N GLY A 121 -10.22 -7.35 25.70
CA GLY A 121 -11.42 -6.60 25.33
C GLY A 121 -11.27 -5.75 24.07
N PHE A 122 -10.18 -5.88 23.31
CA PHE A 122 -10.04 -5.18 22.03
C PHE A 122 -11.23 -5.50 21.10
N SER A 123 -11.88 -4.44 20.61
CA SER A 123 -13.12 -4.51 19.82
C SER A 123 -13.13 -3.52 18.67
N GLU A 124 -11.97 -2.95 18.32
CA GLU A 124 -11.89 -2.00 17.23
C GLU A 124 -12.14 -2.71 15.90
N VAL A 125 -13.01 -2.13 15.09
CA VAL A 125 -13.35 -2.60 13.75
C VAL A 125 -13.07 -1.50 12.74
N PHE A 126 -12.97 -1.85 11.46
CA PHE A 126 -12.75 -0.87 10.39
C PHE A 126 -13.89 0.15 10.26
N GLY A 127 -15.11 -0.24 10.63
CA GLY A 127 -16.33 0.52 10.36
C GLY A 127 -16.87 0.15 8.97
N HIS A 128 -17.65 1.04 8.34
CA HIS A 128 -18.14 0.86 6.96
C HIS A 128 -18.91 -0.46 6.69
N GLY A 129 -19.53 -1.04 7.72
CA GLY A 129 -20.26 -2.31 7.62
C GLY A 129 -19.42 -3.56 7.89
N PHE A 130 -18.12 -3.42 8.16
CA PHE A 130 -17.24 -4.50 8.57
C PHE A 130 -17.27 -4.69 10.09
N ASN A 131 -17.40 -5.94 10.53
CA ASN A 131 -17.49 -6.31 11.95
C ASN A 131 -16.26 -7.09 12.45
N THR A 132 -15.34 -7.42 11.54
CA THR A 132 -14.10 -8.12 11.87
C THR A 132 -13.20 -7.21 12.72
N LYS A 133 -12.71 -7.76 13.83
CA LYS A 133 -11.76 -7.05 14.70
C LYS A 133 -10.45 -6.84 13.94
N LEU A 134 -9.87 -5.65 14.08
CA LEU A 134 -8.65 -5.30 13.35
C LEU A 134 -7.43 -6.03 13.90
N SER A 135 -6.59 -6.53 12.99
CA SER A 135 -5.19 -6.86 13.26
C SER A 135 -4.31 -5.61 13.23
N SER A 136 -3.03 -5.76 13.55
CA SER A 136 -2.06 -4.67 13.51
C SER A 136 -1.94 -4.04 12.11
N ALA A 137 -1.96 -4.84 11.04
CA ALA A 137 -2.07 -4.35 9.67
C ALA A 137 -3.38 -3.59 9.42
N GLY A 138 -4.49 -4.12 9.91
CA GLY A 138 -5.80 -3.48 9.82
C GLY A 138 -5.84 -2.11 10.49
N LEU A 139 -5.20 -1.96 11.65
CA LEU A 139 -5.08 -0.68 12.36
C LEU A 139 -4.24 0.32 11.57
N VAL A 140 -3.07 -0.08 11.07
CA VAL A 140 -2.24 0.79 10.21
C VAL A 140 -3.02 1.22 8.98
N TYR A 141 -3.67 0.28 8.30
CA TYR A 141 -4.45 0.58 7.10
C TYR A 141 -5.64 1.50 7.39
N LYS A 142 -6.31 1.36 8.54
CA LYS A 142 -7.41 2.24 8.94
C LYS A 142 -7.01 3.71 9.02
N HIS A 143 -5.78 4.00 9.45
CA HIS A 143 -5.29 5.37 9.62
C HIS A 143 -4.56 5.90 8.39
N TYR A 144 -3.86 5.04 7.65
CA TYR A 144 -2.98 5.45 6.56
C TYR A 144 -3.40 4.97 5.18
N GLY A 145 -4.40 4.10 5.07
CA GLY A 145 -4.78 3.47 3.81
C GLY A 145 -5.23 4.46 2.74
N LYS A 146 -5.89 5.56 3.13
CA LYS A 146 -6.28 6.63 2.21
C LYS A 146 -5.07 7.39 1.67
N GLU A 147 -4.17 7.81 2.54
CA GLU A 147 -2.91 8.46 2.17
C GLU A 147 -2.12 7.60 1.18
N ILE A 148 -1.95 6.31 1.49
CA ILE A 148 -1.21 5.37 0.63
C ILE A 148 -1.86 5.28 -0.75
N ILE A 149 -3.18 5.08 -0.82
CA ILE A 149 -3.88 4.95 -2.10
C ILE A 149 -3.85 6.26 -2.90
N ALA A 150 -4.08 7.40 -2.23
CA ALA A 150 -4.05 8.72 -2.84
C ALA A 150 -2.69 9.00 -3.49
N LYS A 151 -1.61 8.71 -2.77
CA LYS A 151 -0.23 8.85 -3.25
C LYS A 151 0.06 7.97 -4.46
N GLU A 152 -0.34 6.70 -4.43
CA GLU A 152 -0.12 5.78 -5.56
C GLU A 152 -0.94 6.16 -6.81
N LEU A 153 -2.13 6.73 -6.64
CA LEU A 153 -2.97 7.19 -7.74
C LEU A 153 -2.66 8.62 -8.20
N GLN A 154 -1.84 9.37 -7.45
CA GLN A 154 -1.61 10.80 -7.64
C GLN A 154 -2.92 11.60 -7.62
N LEU A 155 -3.79 11.29 -6.66
CA LEU A 155 -5.08 11.95 -6.43
C LEU A 155 -5.15 12.51 -5.02
N ASP A 156 -6.10 13.43 -4.76
CA ASP A 156 -6.42 13.86 -3.40
C ASP A 156 -7.05 12.73 -2.57
N GLU A 157 -6.77 12.68 -1.27
CA GLU A 157 -7.36 11.69 -0.34
C GLU A 157 -8.89 11.72 -0.29
N GLY A 158 -9.49 12.88 -0.59
CA GLY A 158 -10.94 13.07 -0.65
C GLY A 158 -11.58 12.55 -1.94
N HIS A 159 -10.79 12.12 -2.94
CA HIS A 159 -11.30 11.71 -4.24
C HIS A 159 -12.14 10.41 -4.14
N GLU A 160 -13.23 10.31 -4.90
CA GLU A 160 -14.15 9.16 -4.85
C GLU A 160 -13.47 7.81 -5.15
N ASN A 161 -12.57 7.78 -6.13
CA ASN A 161 -11.76 6.60 -6.45
C ASN A 161 -10.87 6.14 -5.29
N VAL A 162 -10.31 7.06 -4.51
CA VAL A 162 -9.54 6.73 -3.30
C VAL A 162 -10.44 6.08 -2.28
N GLN A 163 -11.62 6.64 -2.02
CA GLN A 163 -12.60 6.04 -1.11
C GLN A 163 -13.05 4.65 -1.57
N ARG A 164 -13.29 4.47 -2.88
CA ARG A 164 -13.72 3.19 -3.44
C ARG A 164 -12.64 2.12 -3.29
N LEU A 165 -11.39 2.46 -3.59
CA LEU A 165 -10.26 1.55 -3.44
C LEU A 165 -9.93 1.29 -1.97
N TYR A 166 -10.06 2.28 -1.10
CA TYR A 166 -9.86 2.14 0.33
C TYR A 166 -10.70 1.02 0.92
N LEU A 167 -11.99 0.97 0.56
CA LEU A 167 -12.91 -0.10 0.98
C LEU A 167 -12.62 -1.43 0.28
N ALA A 168 -12.35 -1.40 -1.03
CA ALA A 168 -12.12 -2.62 -1.82
C ALA A 168 -10.85 -3.36 -1.42
N VAL A 169 -9.75 -2.63 -1.19
CA VAL A 169 -8.47 -3.18 -0.75
C VAL A 169 -8.60 -3.72 0.67
N TYR A 170 -9.28 -3.01 1.57
CA TYR A 170 -9.53 -3.52 2.92
C TYR A 170 -10.21 -4.89 2.88
N LYS A 171 -11.35 -4.96 2.18
CA LYS A 171 -12.15 -6.18 2.05
C LYS A 171 -11.37 -7.35 1.44
N SER A 172 -10.52 -7.07 0.46
CA SER A 172 -9.90 -8.13 -0.35
C SER A 172 -8.56 -8.62 0.22
N PHE A 173 -7.83 -7.76 0.92
CA PHE A 173 -6.44 -8.03 1.30
C PHE A 173 -6.13 -7.79 2.78
N ILE A 174 -6.92 -7.00 3.50
CA ILE A 174 -6.59 -6.58 4.87
C ILE A 174 -7.46 -7.28 5.91
N GLU A 175 -8.76 -7.45 5.64
CA GLU A 175 -9.75 -7.88 6.65
C GLU A 175 -9.45 -9.24 7.30
N VAL A 176 -8.91 -10.20 6.54
CA VAL A 176 -8.72 -11.59 6.98
C VAL A 176 -7.33 -11.90 7.55
N GLN A 177 -6.49 -10.86 7.68
CA GLN A 177 -5.09 -10.99 8.11
C GLN A 177 -4.95 -10.85 9.62
#